data_AF-A0AA86UAL1-F1
#
_entry.id   AF-A0AA86UAL1-F1
#
_cell.length_a   1.000
_cell.length_b   1.000
_cell.length_c   1.000
_cell.angle_alpha   90.00
_cell.angle_beta   90.00
_cell.angle_gamma   90.00
#
_symmetry.space_group_name_H-M   'P 1'
#
loop_
_entity.id
_entity.type
_entity.pdbx_description
1 polymer ?
#
loop_
_entity_poly.entity_id
_entity_poly.type
_entity_poly.pdbx_seq_one_letter_code
_entity_poly.pdbx_strand_id
1 'polypeptide(L)'
;MKSVKQQWSLAEIRKLQICTELQSKSKGVDWALVAKQMKSRTQSQCKSYYQNVLKPTLNQSIRKNHMWTKVELFSLWTYAVNYNYDFTFIKTLTNMFDQFTAKQLYSQWNQLLIKQKLVLAKCTSDDIIELEIYNYEFYKLLLL
;
A
#
# COMPACT_ATOMS: atom_id res chain seq x y z
N MET A 1 -40.09 16.04 -5.08
CA MET A 1 -39.38 16.20 -3.78
C MET A 1 -37.92 15.86 -3.99
N LYS A 2 -36.98 16.80 -3.76
CA LYS A 2 -35.54 16.52 -3.86
C LYS A 2 -35.10 15.78 -2.60
N SER A 3 -34.67 14.52 -2.74
CA SER A 3 -34.12 13.71 -1.65
C SER A 3 -32.88 14.40 -1.07
N VAL A 4 -32.95 14.83 0.19
CA VAL A 4 -31.78 15.32 0.94
C VAL A 4 -30.76 14.18 0.99
N LYS A 5 -29.55 14.40 0.45
CA LYS A 5 -28.44 13.45 0.59
C LYS A 5 -28.09 13.31 2.07
N GLN A 6 -28.56 12.25 2.71
CA GLN A 6 -28.34 11.99 4.13
C GLN A 6 -26.82 11.82 4.40
N GLN A 7 -26.23 12.80 5.09
CA GLN A 7 -24.81 12.86 5.42
C GLN A 7 -24.42 11.71 6.36
N TRP A 8 -23.19 11.19 6.22
CA TRP A 8 -22.66 10.11 7.06
C TRP A 8 -22.12 10.69 8.37
N SER A 9 -22.62 10.20 9.50
CA SER A 9 -22.11 10.58 10.83
C SER A 9 -20.81 9.86 11.16
N LEU A 10 -20.00 10.42 12.06
CA LEU A 10 -18.76 9.78 12.54
C LEU A 10 -19.01 8.41 13.16
N ALA A 11 -20.14 8.23 13.85
CA ALA A 11 -20.52 6.94 14.43
C ALA A 11 -20.81 5.89 13.35
N GLU A 12 -21.55 6.26 12.29
CA GLU A 12 -21.80 5.40 11.14
C GLU A 12 -20.50 5.05 10.40
N ILE A 13 -19.60 6.01 10.22
CA ILE A 13 -18.29 5.82 9.57
C ILE A 13 -17.45 4.81 10.35
N ARG A 14 -17.32 4.99 11.67
CA ARG A 14 -16.57 4.06 12.54
C ARG A 14 -17.16 2.66 12.51
N LYS A 15 -18.49 2.56 12.57
CA LYS A 15 -19.17 1.27 12.55
C LYS A 15 -18.97 0.57 11.20
N LEU A 16 -19.05 1.30 10.10
CA LEU A 16 -18.78 0.78 8.76
C LEU A 16 -17.35 0.23 8.67
N GLN A 17 -16.36 1.00 9.14
CA GLN A 17 -14.96 0.59 9.15
C GLN A 17 -14.74 -0.74 9.90
N ILE A 18 -15.20 -0.82 11.15
CA ILE A 18 -15.06 -2.02 11.99
C ILE A 18 -15.71 -3.23 11.31
N CYS A 19 -16.93 -3.07 10.77
CA CYS A 19 -17.63 -4.17 10.11
C CYS A 19 -16.89 -4.66 8.85
N THR A 20 -16.26 -3.75 8.09
CA THR A 20 -15.48 -4.11 6.90
C THR A 20 -14.15 -4.79 7.25
N GLU A 21 -13.47 -4.35 8.32
CA GLU A 21 -12.22 -4.96 8.79
C GLU A 21 -12.42 -6.35 9.37
N LEU A 22 -13.54 -6.60 10.06
CA LEU A 22 -13.88 -7.93 10.58
C LEU A 22 -14.13 -8.95 9.46
N GLN A 23 -14.67 -8.50 8.33
CA GLN A 23 -15.01 -9.38 7.20
C GLN A 23 -13.87 -9.59 6.20
N SER A 24 -12.98 -8.60 6.02
CA SER A 24 -11.88 -8.71 5.05
C SER A 24 -10.94 -9.89 5.32
N LYS A 25 -10.91 -10.40 6.57
CA LYS A 25 -10.09 -11.56 6.97
C LYS A 25 -10.55 -12.90 6.37
N SER A 26 -11.76 -13.01 5.81
CA SER A 26 -12.38 -14.33 5.53
C SER A 26 -12.95 -14.54 4.13
N LYS A 27 -12.44 -13.86 3.08
CA LYS A 27 -12.81 -13.97 1.63
C LYS A 27 -13.60 -12.77 1.03
N GLY A 28 -13.51 -11.59 1.64
CA GLY A 28 -14.11 -10.36 1.12
C GLY A 28 -15.29 -9.86 1.96
N VAL A 29 -15.77 -8.66 1.66
CA VAL A 29 -16.80 -7.99 2.46
C VAL A 29 -18.21 -8.33 1.97
N ASP A 30 -18.99 -9.03 2.79
CA ASP A 30 -20.43 -9.20 2.63
C ASP A 30 -21.18 -7.94 3.10
N TRP A 31 -21.57 -7.13 2.11
CA TRP A 31 -22.28 -5.87 2.31
C TRP A 31 -23.67 -6.05 2.91
N ALA A 32 -24.30 -7.22 2.74
CA ALA A 32 -25.60 -7.50 3.35
C ALA A 32 -25.44 -7.65 4.87
N LEU A 33 -24.39 -8.34 5.33
CA LEU A 33 -24.06 -8.44 6.75
C LEU A 33 -23.64 -7.09 7.33
N VAL A 34 -22.87 -6.28 6.60
CA VAL A 34 -22.52 -4.91 7.00
C VAL A 34 -23.78 -4.05 7.15
N ALA A 35 -24.71 -4.12 6.19
CA ALA A 35 -25.96 -3.34 6.24
C ALA A 35 -26.85 -3.75 7.42
N LYS A 36 -26.91 -5.04 7.79
CA LYS A 36 -27.62 -5.49 8.99
C LYS A 36 -27.11 -4.82 10.27
N GLN A 37 -25.82 -4.49 10.32
CA GLN A 37 -25.23 -3.77 11.45
C GLN A 37 -25.53 -2.26 11.42
N MET A 38 -26.01 -1.72 10.31
CA MET A 38 -26.27 -0.30 10.08
C MET A 38 -27.78 -0.02 10.08
N LYS A 39 -28.31 0.50 11.18
CA LYS A 39 -29.77 0.69 11.37
C LYS A 39 -30.47 1.52 10.29
N SER A 40 -29.75 2.44 9.64
CA SER A 40 -30.29 3.45 8.71
C SER A 40 -29.74 3.36 7.28
N ARG A 41 -28.86 2.39 6.97
CA ARG A 41 -28.12 2.37 5.69
C ARG A 41 -28.31 1.05 4.95
N THR A 42 -28.50 1.14 3.64
CA THR A 42 -28.59 -0.03 2.76
C THR A 42 -27.22 -0.55 2.36
N GLN A 43 -27.16 -1.81 1.93
CA GLN A 43 -25.91 -2.42 1.44
C GLN A 43 -25.25 -1.61 0.32
N SER A 44 -26.04 -1.05 -0.59
CA SER A 44 -25.54 -0.26 -1.72
C SER A 44 -24.93 1.07 -1.26
N GLN A 45 -25.53 1.70 -0.24
CA GLN A 45 -24.99 2.90 0.38
C GLN A 45 -23.67 2.61 1.11
N CYS A 46 -23.61 1.52 1.89
CA CYS A 46 -22.40 1.08 2.58
C CYS A 46 -21.26 0.78 1.62
N LYS A 47 -21.52 0.01 0.56
CA LYS A 47 -20.53 -0.32 -0.48
C LYS A 47 -20.01 0.94 -1.17
N SER A 48 -20.92 1.80 -1.63
CA SER A 48 -20.56 3.02 -2.34
C SER A 48 -19.74 3.97 -1.46
N TYR A 49 -20.15 4.18 -0.21
CA TYR A 49 -19.41 5.04 0.71
C TYR A 49 -18.04 4.45 1.06
N TYR A 50 -17.97 3.14 1.28
CA TYR A 50 -16.69 2.48 1.55
C TYR A 50 -15.72 2.64 0.37
N GLN A 51 -16.16 2.35 -0.85
CA GLN A 51 -15.30 2.41 -2.04
C GLN A 51 -14.86 3.83 -2.39
N ASN A 52 -15.77 4.81 -2.26
CA ASN A 52 -15.54 6.16 -2.75
C ASN A 52 -14.98 7.12 -1.69
N VAL A 53 -15.21 6.83 -0.40
CA VAL A 53 -14.82 7.72 0.70
C VAL A 53 -13.92 6.99 1.69
N LEU A 54 -14.41 5.93 2.33
CA LEU A 54 -13.70 5.30 3.45
C LEU A 54 -12.36 4.67 3.04
N LYS A 55 -12.33 3.82 2.01
CA LYS A 55 -11.11 3.13 1.52
C LYS A 55 -10.05 4.14 1.07
N PRO A 56 -10.37 5.19 0.28
CA PRO A 56 -9.42 6.24 -0.04
C PRO A 56 -8.86 6.97 1.19
N THR A 57 -9.69 7.25 2.21
CA THR A 57 -9.27 7.93 3.45
C THR A 57 -8.44 7.02 4.36
N LEU A 58 -8.78 5.74 4.48
CA LEU A 58 -7.98 4.75 5.21
C LEU A 58 -6.62 4.58 4.57
N ASN A 59 -6.60 4.37 3.25
CA ASN A 59 -5.37 4.36 2.49
C ASN A 59 -4.63 5.70 2.65
N GLN A 60 -5.33 6.85 2.80
CA GLN A 60 -4.69 8.14 3.07
C GLN A 60 -4.10 8.26 4.49
N SER A 61 -4.72 7.66 5.49
CA SER A 61 -4.19 7.62 6.85
C SER A 61 -2.96 6.72 6.95
N ILE A 62 -3.00 5.55 6.29
CA ILE A 62 -1.84 4.69 6.08
C ILE A 62 -0.78 5.48 5.28
N ARG A 63 -1.14 6.17 4.19
CA ARG A 63 -0.25 7.00 3.34
C ARG A 63 0.57 8.04 4.12
N LYS A 64 0.06 8.60 5.22
CA LYS A 64 0.77 9.66 5.96
C LYS A 64 1.77 9.14 6.99
N ASN A 65 1.55 7.95 7.53
CA ASN A 65 2.36 7.37 8.62
C ASN A 65 2.94 5.98 8.27
N HIS A 66 2.89 5.57 7.00
CA HIS A 66 3.39 4.26 6.61
C HIS A 66 4.91 4.20 6.72
N MET A 67 5.37 3.36 7.66
CA MET A 67 6.76 2.96 7.78
C MET A 67 6.98 1.74 6.90
N TRP A 68 7.77 1.89 5.83
CA TRP A 68 8.14 0.79 4.96
C TRP A 68 8.90 -0.28 5.74
N THR A 69 8.38 -1.51 5.72
CA THR A 69 9.02 -2.65 6.36
C THR A 69 10.16 -3.20 5.50
N LYS A 70 11.09 -3.92 6.13
CA LYS A 70 12.16 -4.64 5.43
C LYS A 70 11.61 -5.60 4.36
N VAL A 71 10.51 -6.30 4.66
CA VAL A 71 9.89 -7.23 3.71
C VAL A 71 9.33 -6.50 2.48
N GLU A 72 8.69 -5.35 2.66
CA GLU A 72 8.13 -4.57 1.56
C GLU A 72 9.23 -3.97 0.67
N LEU A 73 10.29 -3.45 1.28
CA LEU A 73 11.45 -2.91 0.56
C LEU A 73 12.19 -4.02 -0.21
N PHE A 74 12.35 -5.21 0.38
CA PHE A 74 12.94 -6.37 -0.30
C PHE A 74 12.08 -6.83 -1.49
N SER A 75 10.76 -6.83 -1.33
CA SER A 75 9.84 -7.13 -2.43
C SER A 75 9.98 -6.10 -3.55
N LEU A 76 10.01 -4.80 -3.23
CA LEU A 76 10.20 -3.73 -4.21
C LEU A 76 11.47 -3.95 -5.05
N TRP A 77 12.57 -4.32 -4.37
CA TRP A 77 13.86 -4.60 -5.01
C TRP A 77 13.83 -5.84 -5.89
N THR A 78 13.36 -6.97 -5.35
CA THR A 78 13.30 -8.25 -6.04
C THR A 78 12.49 -8.14 -7.34
N TYR A 79 11.35 -7.46 -7.29
CA TYR A 79 10.53 -7.23 -8.48
C TYR A 79 11.21 -6.29 -9.48
N ALA A 80 11.89 -5.23 -9.03
CA ALA A 80 12.66 -4.38 -9.93
C ALA A 80 13.72 -5.19 -10.68
N VAL A 81 14.47 -6.05 -9.98
CA VAL A 81 15.50 -6.91 -10.59
C VAL A 81 14.90 -7.92 -11.56
N ASN A 82 13.82 -8.61 -11.17
CA ASN A 82 13.16 -9.62 -12.01
C ASN A 82 12.59 -9.04 -13.31
N TYR A 83 12.22 -7.76 -13.30
CA TYR A 83 11.73 -7.04 -14.48
C TYR A 83 12.84 -6.28 -15.21
N ASN A 84 14.12 -6.54 -14.91
CA ASN A 84 15.24 -5.82 -15.48
C ASN A 84 15.09 -4.29 -15.35
N TYR A 85 14.58 -3.85 -14.21
CA TYR A 85 14.29 -2.46 -13.86
C TYR A 85 13.23 -1.78 -14.75
N ASP A 86 12.45 -2.56 -15.51
CA ASP A 86 11.33 -2.07 -16.32
C ASP A 86 10.16 -1.61 -15.44
N PHE A 87 9.71 -0.38 -15.65
CA PHE A 87 8.68 0.28 -14.83
C PHE A 87 7.34 -0.48 -14.74
N THR A 88 7.07 -1.45 -15.62
CA THR A 88 5.91 -2.36 -15.52
C THR A 88 5.85 -3.10 -14.18
N PHE A 89 6.98 -3.33 -13.48
CA PHE A 89 6.98 -3.96 -12.16
C PHE A 89 6.14 -3.17 -11.13
N ILE A 90 6.12 -1.83 -11.22
CA ILE A 90 5.32 -0.98 -10.33
C ILE A 90 3.82 -1.24 -10.51
N LYS A 91 3.38 -1.49 -11.75
CA LYS A 91 1.98 -1.83 -12.05
C LYS A 91 1.62 -3.19 -11.46
N THR A 92 2.49 -4.18 -11.60
CA THR A 92 2.33 -5.50 -10.99
C THR A 92 2.25 -5.40 -9.46
N LEU A 93 3.17 -4.65 -8.83
CA LEU A 93 3.18 -4.43 -7.39
C LEU A 93 1.94 -3.67 -6.89
N THR A 94 1.41 -2.73 -7.65
CA THR A 94 0.17 -2.00 -7.29
C THR A 94 -1.04 -2.94 -7.22
N ASN A 95 -1.06 -4.01 -8.02
CA ASN A 95 -2.12 -5.02 -7.96
C ASN A 95 -1.95 -5.97 -6.77
N MET A 96 -0.70 -6.25 -6.37
CA MET A 96 -0.41 -7.16 -5.25
C MET A 96 -0.45 -6.48 -3.89
N PHE A 97 -0.06 -5.21 -3.82
CA PHE A 97 -0.11 -4.38 -2.62
C PHE A 97 -1.23 -3.35 -2.75
N ASP A 98 -2.47 -3.76 -2.49
CA ASP A 98 -3.65 -2.91 -2.65
C ASP A 98 -3.69 -1.72 -1.66
N GLN A 99 -2.79 -1.73 -0.67
CA GLN A 99 -2.52 -0.62 0.25
C GLN A 99 -1.66 0.49 -0.36
N PHE A 100 -0.90 0.21 -1.44
CA PHE A 100 0.00 1.18 -2.06
C PHE A 100 -0.46 1.62 -3.44
N THR A 101 -0.30 2.90 -3.73
CA THR A 101 -0.48 3.43 -5.08
C THR A 101 0.83 3.33 -5.88
N ALA A 102 0.72 3.27 -7.21
CA ALA A 102 1.88 3.31 -8.11
C ALA A 102 2.83 4.49 -7.82
N LYS A 103 2.28 5.67 -7.49
CA LYS A 103 3.07 6.86 -7.13
C LYS A 103 3.91 6.64 -5.86
N GLN A 104 3.38 5.95 -4.86
CA GLN A 104 4.11 5.66 -3.62
C GLN A 104 5.23 4.66 -3.86
N LEU A 105 4.93 3.57 -4.58
CA LEU A 105 5.93 2.57 -4.95
C LEU A 105 7.06 3.20 -5.75
N TYR A 106 6.73 4.09 -6.70
CA TYR A 106 7.72 4.85 -7.46
C TYR A 106 8.55 5.80 -6.58
N SER A 107 7.90 6.56 -5.70
CA SER A 107 8.60 7.47 -4.79
C SER A 107 9.57 6.69 -3.89
N GLN A 108 9.15 5.54 -3.39
CA GLN A 108 9.99 4.71 -2.54
C GLN A 108 11.14 4.09 -3.31
N TRP A 109 10.88 3.60 -4.52
CA TRP A 109 11.90 3.08 -5.42
C TRP A 109 13.00 4.10 -5.69
N ASN A 110 12.63 5.35 -6.00
CA ASN A 110 13.59 6.43 -6.21
C ASN A 110 14.42 6.71 -4.95
N GLN A 111 13.82 6.67 -3.76
CA GLN A 111 14.57 6.82 -2.51
C GLN A 111 15.57 5.68 -2.31
N LEU A 112 15.19 4.43 -2.61
CA LEU A 112 16.10 3.28 -2.54
C LEU A 112 17.25 3.40 -3.53
N LEU A 113 16.97 3.83 -4.77
CA LEU A 113 18.01 4.08 -5.77
C LEU A 113 18.98 5.19 -5.38
N ILE A 114 18.49 6.27 -4.77
CA ILE A 114 19.35 7.35 -4.28
C ILE A 114 20.25 6.83 -3.16
N LYS A 115 19.68 6.13 -2.18
CA LYS A 115 20.49 5.50 -1.13
C LYS A 115 21.48 4.51 -1.72
N GLN A 116 21.09 3.80 -2.79
CA GLN A 116 21.99 2.87 -3.45
C GLN A 116 23.25 3.57 -3.97
N LYS A 117 23.02 4.61 -4.77
CA LYS A 117 24.10 5.42 -5.36
C LYS A 117 24.99 6.05 -4.30
N LEU A 118 24.43 6.46 -3.17
CA LEU A 118 25.21 7.03 -2.05
C LEU A 118 26.12 6.00 -1.38
N VAL A 119 25.70 4.75 -1.26
CA VAL A 119 26.56 3.68 -0.73
C VAL A 119 27.67 3.36 -1.72
N LEU A 120 27.32 3.16 -3.01
CA LEU A 120 28.30 2.89 -4.06
C LEU A 120 29.33 4.01 -4.20
N ALA A 121 28.93 5.28 -4.04
CA ALA A 121 29.84 6.43 -4.07
C ALA A 121 30.83 6.48 -2.88
N LYS A 122 30.58 5.70 -1.82
CA LYS A 122 31.43 5.62 -0.62
C LYS A 122 32.26 4.34 -0.58
N CYS A 123 32.00 3.37 -1.46
CA CYS A 123 32.73 2.12 -1.58
C CYS A 123 34.01 2.31 -2.42
N THR A 124 35.09 1.63 -2.06
CA THR A 124 36.32 1.59 -2.86
C THR A 124 36.18 0.59 -4.02
N SER A 125 37.05 0.65 -5.03
CA SER A 125 37.00 -0.22 -6.22
C SER A 125 37.02 -1.72 -5.90
N ASP A 126 37.65 -2.12 -4.78
CA ASP A 126 37.71 -3.51 -4.34
C ASP A 126 36.40 -3.95 -3.65
N ASP A 127 35.67 -3.02 -3.02
CA ASP A 127 34.34 -3.28 -2.45
C ASP A 127 33.26 -3.42 -3.55
N ILE A 128 33.44 -2.78 -4.70
CA ILE A 128 32.48 -2.77 -5.81
C ILE A 128 32.39 -4.15 -6.49
N ILE A 129 33.49 -4.90 -6.56
CA ILE A 129 33.52 -6.24 -7.18
C ILE A 129 32.75 -7.27 -6.32
N GLU A 130 32.78 -7.16 -4.99
CA GLU A 130 31.91 -7.97 -4.12
C GLU A 130 30.42 -7.57 -4.20
N LEU A 131 30.14 -6.29 -4.47
CA LEU A 131 28.78 -5.76 -4.58
C LEU A 131 28.13 -6.00 -5.95
N GLU A 132 28.91 -6.18 -7.01
CA GLU A 132 28.42 -6.58 -8.34
C GLU A 132 27.94 -8.03 -8.39
N ILE A 133 28.37 -8.89 -7.44
CA ILE A 133 28.04 -10.33 -7.44
C ILE A 133 26.77 -10.63 -6.62
N TYR A 134 26.38 -9.81 -5.65
CA TYR A 134 25.11 -10.02 -4.93
C TYR A 134 24.36 -8.71 -4.65
N ASN A 135 23.36 -8.50 -5.48
CA ASN A 135 22.17 -7.65 -5.25
C ASN A 135 21.47 -7.90 -3.89
N TYR A 136 21.90 -8.91 -3.12
CA TYR A 136 21.43 -9.32 -1.79
C TYR A 136 22.23 -8.70 -0.63
N GLU A 137 23.55 -8.56 -0.74
CA GLU A 137 24.39 -7.94 0.32
C GLU A 137 24.23 -6.43 0.34
N PHE A 138 23.99 -5.82 -0.83
CA PHE A 138 23.61 -4.42 -0.96
C PHE A 138 22.37 -4.04 -0.11
N TYR A 139 21.40 -4.95 -0.04
CA TYR A 139 20.16 -4.75 0.72
C TYR A 139 20.36 -4.87 2.24
N LYS A 140 21.33 -5.68 2.71
CA LYS A 140 21.71 -5.76 4.12
C LYS A 140 22.33 -4.45 4.63
N LEU A 141 23.13 -3.77 3.81
CA LEU A 141 23.80 -2.50 4.15
C LEU A 141 22.84 -1.30 4.19
N LEU A 142 21.74 -1.33 3.44
CA LEU A 142 20.70 -0.28 3.44
C LEU A 142 19.80 -0.27 4.68
N LEU A 143 19.89 -1.29 5.53
CA LEU A 143 18.99 -1.56 6.67
C LEU A 143 19.67 -1.41 8.05
N LEU A 144 20.91 -0.92 8.08
CA LEU A 144 21.65 -0.43 9.25
C LEU A 144 21.51 1.09 9.35
#